data_AF-A0A1J3GDB2-F1
#
_entry.id   AF-A0A1J3GDB2-F1
#
_cell.length_a   1.000
_cell.length_b   1.000
_cell.length_c   1.000
_cell.angle_alpha   90.00
_cell.angle_beta   90.00
_cell.angle_gamma   90.00
#
_symmetry.space_group_name_H-M   'P 1'
#
loop_
_entity.id
_entity.type
_entity.pdbx_description
1 polymer ?
#
loop_
_entity_poly.entity_id
_entity_poly.type
_entity_poly.pdbx_seq_one_letter_code
_entity_poly.pdbx_strand_id
1 'polypeptide(L)'
;DHKAATISKVLIDCLAEWDIKRVFCITVDNATANSNAMDTFKEEFKQIGDDAVIQNGDFLHLRCATHIINLIVKEGLMEIAS
;
A
#
# COMPACT_ATOMS: atom_id res chain seq x y z
N ASP A 1 15.15 7.17 -4.10
CA ASP A 1 14.53 8.17 -3.20
C ASP A 1 13.19 7.61 -2.71
N HIS A 2 12.52 8.24 -1.74
CA HIS A 2 11.21 7.76 -1.22
C HIS A 2 10.02 8.42 -1.94
N LYS A 3 10.07 8.45 -3.29
CA LYS A 3 9.00 9.00 -4.12
C LYS A 3 8.04 7.89 -4.57
N ALA A 4 6.78 8.25 -4.78
CA ALA A 4 5.73 7.34 -5.22
C ALA A 4 6.12 6.50 -6.44
N ALA A 5 6.64 7.13 -7.49
CA ALA A 5 7.08 6.45 -8.72
C ALA A 5 8.21 5.43 -8.47
N THR A 6 9.18 5.77 -7.60
CA THR A 6 10.29 4.86 -7.26
C THR A 6 9.78 3.65 -6.50
N ILE A 7 8.85 3.85 -5.55
CA ILE A 7 8.23 2.76 -4.77
C ILE A 7 7.39 1.86 -5.68
N SER A 8 6.54 2.45 -6.54
CA SER A 8 5.72 1.72 -7.51
C SER A 8 6.57 0.81 -8.40
N LYS A 9 7.62 1.39 -8.99
CA LYS A 9 8.54 0.66 -9.87
C LYS A 9 9.19 -0.53 -9.16
N VAL A 10 9.74 -0.31 -7.97
CA VAL A 10 10.36 -1.40 -7.18
C VAL A 10 9.34 -2.49 -6.88
N LEU A 11 8.08 -2.13 -6.58
CA LEU A 11 7.02 -3.09 -6.36
C LEU A 11 6.72 -3.95 -7.59
N ILE A 12 6.63 -3.32 -8.77
CA ILE A 12 6.41 -4.01 -10.05
C ILE A 12 7.57 -4.95 -10.36
N ASP A 13 8.80 -4.48 -10.21
CA ASP A 13 10.00 -5.26 -10.44
C ASP A 13 10.04 -6.50 -9.52
N CYS A 14 9.75 -6.34 -8.22
CA CYS A 14 9.66 -7.46 -7.27
C CYS A 14 8.57 -8.48 -7.64
N LEU A 15 7.37 -8.02 -8.04
CA LEU A 15 6.30 -8.94 -8.44
C LEU A 15 6.65 -9.70 -9.71
N ALA A 16 7.33 -9.05 -10.66
CA ALA A 16 7.83 -9.69 -11.87
C ALA A 16 8.90 -10.74 -11.55
N GLU A 17 9.84 -10.43 -10.66
CA GLU A 17 10.86 -11.38 -10.19
C GLU A 17 10.25 -12.63 -9.52
N TRP A 18 9.10 -12.47 -8.84
CA TRP A 18 8.39 -13.55 -8.18
C TRP A 18 7.36 -14.27 -9.06
N ASP A 19 7.25 -13.89 -10.34
CA ASP A 19 6.21 -14.33 -11.29
C ASP A 19 4.76 -14.14 -10.77
N ILE A 20 4.55 -13.12 -9.94
CA ILE A 20 3.22 -12.78 -9.42
C ILE A 20 2.51 -11.88 -10.42
N LYS A 21 1.54 -12.44 -11.14
CA LYS A 21 0.77 -11.76 -12.18
C LYS A 21 -0.57 -11.19 -11.71
N ARG A 22 -1.02 -11.59 -10.51
CA ARG A 22 -2.29 -11.16 -9.93
C ARG A 22 -2.12 -10.78 -8.47
N VAL A 23 -2.60 -9.60 -8.11
CA VAL A 23 -2.52 -9.08 -6.75
C VAL A 23 -3.93 -8.79 -6.23
N PHE A 24 -4.21 -9.29 -5.03
CA PHE A 24 -5.43 -8.96 -4.30
C PHE A 24 -5.22 -7.74 -3.40
N CYS A 25 -4.16 -7.77 -2.60
CA CYS A 25 -3.90 -6.80 -1.55
C CYS A 25 -2.39 -6.65 -1.33
N ILE A 26 -1.96 -5.41 -1.05
CA ILE A 26 -0.65 -5.03 -0.57
C ILE A 26 -0.82 -4.26 0.73
N THR A 27 -0.01 -4.60 1.73
CA THR A 27 0.01 -3.89 3.01
C THR A 27 1.23 -2.98 3.09
N VAL A 28 0.98 -1.68 3.28
CA VAL A 28 2.04 -0.67 3.48
C VAL A 28 1.74 0.14 4.74
N ASP A 29 2.77 0.77 5.31
CA ASP A 29 2.59 1.73 6.39
C ASP A 29 1.89 3.01 5.88
N ASN A 30 1.20 3.71 6.79
CA ASN A 30 0.37 4.88 6.48
C ASN A 30 1.21 6.16 6.26
N ALA A 31 2.24 6.08 5.41
CA ALA A 31 2.99 7.23 4.95
C ALA A 31 2.40 7.74 3.64
N THR A 32 2.29 9.07 3.47
CA THR A 32 1.75 9.69 2.25
C THR A 32 2.44 9.21 0.97
N ALA A 33 3.76 8.97 1.04
CA ALA A 33 4.53 8.44 -0.08
C ALA A 33 4.02 7.07 -0.54
N ASN A 34 3.63 6.20 0.39
CA ASN A 34 3.12 4.87 0.08
C ASN A 34 1.70 4.92 -0.44
N SER A 35 0.84 5.76 0.12
CA SER A 35 -0.50 5.97 -0.41
C SER A 35 -0.45 6.38 -1.88
N ASN A 36 0.39 7.38 -2.20
CA ASN A 36 0.58 7.83 -3.57
C ASN A 36 1.22 6.74 -4.46
N ALA A 37 2.16 5.96 -3.91
CA ALA A 37 2.78 4.85 -4.64
C ALA A 37 1.77 3.76 -4.99
N MET A 38 0.83 3.45 -4.10
CA MET A 38 -0.21 2.44 -4.33
C MET A 38 -1.18 2.85 -5.45
N ASP A 39 -1.48 4.14 -5.56
CA ASP A 39 -2.29 4.66 -6.67
C ASP A 39 -1.54 4.54 -8.00
N THR A 40 -0.28 4.95 -8.05
CA THR A 40 0.58 4.79 -9.24
C THR A 40 0.73 3.31 -9.63
N PHE A 41 1.00 2.44 -8.65
CA PHE A 41 1.10 1.01 -8.85
C PHE A 41 -0.18 0.41 -9.43
N LYS A 42 -1.34 0.80 -8.92
CA LYS A 42 -2.63 0.30 -9.41
C LYS A 42 -2.86 0.63 -10.88
N GLU A 43 -2.48 1.83 -11.32
CA GLU A 43 -2.62 2.25 -12.71
C GLU A 43 -1.65 1.51 -13.63
N GLU A 44 -0.38 1.39 -13.22
CA GLU A 44 0.68 0.72 -13.99
C GLU A 44 0.44 -0.80 -14.08
N PHE A 45 0.10 -1.45 -12.97
CA PHE A 45 -0.06 -2.90 -12.90
C PHE A 45 -1.29 -3.41 -13.66
N LYS A 46 -2.35 -2.59 -13.78
CA LYS A 46 -3.51 -2.90 -14.65
C LYS A 46 -3.13 -3.00 -16.13
N GLN A 47 -2.03 -2.37 -16.57
CA GLN A 47 -1.57 -2.49 -17.95
C GLN A 47 -0.97 -3.87 -18.26
N ILE A 48 -0.65 -4.67 -17.23
CA ILE A 48 -0.09 -6.03 -17.38
C ILE A 48 -1.19 -7.03 -17.76
N GLY A 49 -2.44 -6.76 -17.39
CA GLY A 49 -3.61 -7.56 -17.77
C GLY A 49 -4.88 -7.13 -17.03
N ASP A 50 -6.04 -7.35 -17.66
CA ASP A 50 -7.34 -6.93 -17.13
C ASP A 50 -7.69 -7.59 -15.77
N ASP A 51 -7.12 -8.76 -15.47
CA ASP A 51 -7.30 -9.49 -14.21
C ASP A 51 -6.09 -9.39 -13.26
N ALA A 52 -5.10 -8.54 -13.58
CA ALA A 52 -3.89 -8.36 -12.78
C ALA A 52 -4.18 -7.78 -11.39
N VAL A 53 -5.21 -6.94 -11.28
CA VAL A 53 -5.69 -6.40 -10.01
C VAL A 53 -7.09 -6.91 -9.72
N ILE A 54 -7.22 -7.78 -8.72
CA ILE A 54 -8.49 -8.42 -8.37
C ILE A 54 -9.50 -7.37 -7.88
N GLN A 55 -10.77 -7.53 -8.28
CA GLN A 55 -11.87 -6.58 -7.97
C GLN A 55 -11.52 -5.13 -8.32
N ASN A 56 -10.83 -4.91 -9.46
CA ASN A 56 -10.38 -3.59 -9.91
C ASN A 56 -9.54 -2.80 -8.89
N GLY A 57 -9.02 -3.48 -7.86
CA GLY A 57 -8.22 -2.90 -6.78
C GLY A 57 -9.00 -2.23 -5.67
N ASP A 58 -10.25 -2.63 -5.42
CA ASP A 58 -11.06 -2.12 -4.30
C ASP A 58 -10.42 -2.42 -2.94
N PHE A 59 -9.67 -3.53 -2.84
CA PHE A 59 -9.00 -3.97 -1.61
C PHE A 59 -7.46 -3.95 -1.73
N LEU A 60 -6.93 -3.25 -2.72
CA LEU A 60 -5.51 -3.32 -3.05
C LEU A 60 -4.61 -2.68 -1.98
N HIS A 61 -5.05 -1.59 -1.37
CA HIS A 61 -4.27 -0.88 -0.35
C HIS A 61 -4.88 -1.13 1.04
N LEU A 62 -4.28 -2.05 1.79
CA LEU A 62 -4.55 -2.20 3.22
C LEU A 62 -3.49 -1.42 4.02
N ARG A 63 -3.93 -0.46 4.80
CA ARG A 63 -3.04 0.27 5.72
C ARG A 63 -2.65 -0.63 6.88
N CYS A 64 -1.38 -0.62 7.25
CA CYS A 64 -0.88 -1.36 8.40
C CYS A 64 -1.64 -0.97 9.69
N ALA A 65 -2.15 -1.97 10.42
CA ALA A 65 -2.91 -1.79 11.66
C ALA A 65 -2.11 -1.07 12.77
N THR A 66 -0.78 -1.10 12.69
CA THR A 66 0.14 -0.38 13.59
C THR A 66 -0.17 1.12 13.67
N HIS A 67 -0.66 1.73 12.58
CA HIS A 67 -1.05 3.15 12.62
C HIS A 67 -2.31 3.39 13.47
N ILE A 68 -3.33 2.53 13.32
CA ILE A 68 -4.55 2.60 14.12
C ILE A 68 -4.21 2.41 15.60
N ILE A 69 -3.37 1.41 15.90
CA ILE A 69 -2.90 1.15 17.26
C ILE A 69 -2.15 2.36 17.82
N ASN A 70 -1.26 2.99 17.05
CA ASN A 70 -0.52 4.18 17.48
C ASN A 70 -1.44 5.38 17.78
N LEU A 71 -2.53 5.55 17.03
CA LEU A 71 -3.52 6.60 17.32
C LEU A 71 -4.26 6.33 18.62
N ILE A 72 -4.76 5.10 18.81
CA ILE A 72 -5.47 4.69 20.04
C ILE A 72 -4.57 4.86 21.26
N VAL A 73 -3.31 4.42 21.18
CA VAL A 73 -2.35 4.53 22.29
C VAL A 73 -2.05 5.99 22.62
N LYS A 74 -1.84 6.85 21.63
CA LYS A 74 -1.58 8.28 21.86
C LYS A 74 -2.75 8.98 22.55
N GLU A 75 -3.97 8.68 22.11
CA GLU A 75 -5.19 9.23 22.71
C GLU A 75 -5.35 8.76 24.16
N GLY A 76 -5.23 7.44 24.42
CA GLY A 76 -5.29 6.91 25.78
C GLY A 76 -4.20 7.45 26.71
N LEU A 77 -2.98 7.70 26.20
CA LEU A 77 -1.91 8.34 26.99
C LEU A 77 -2.21 9.81 27.31
N MET A 78 -2.89 10.55 26.44
CA MET A 78 -3.32 11.93 26.73
C MET A 78 -4.36 11.97 27.84
N GLU A 79 -5.29 11.02 27.90
CA GLU A 79 -6.27 10.91 28.98
C GLU A 79 -5.62 10.60 30.33
N ILE A 80 -4.60 9.74 30.36
CA ILE A 80 -3.89 9.39 31.61
C ILE A 80 -3.01 10.55 32.11
N ALA A 81 -2.52 11.39 31.21
CA ALA A 81 -1.69 12.56 31.54
C ALA A 81 -2.52 13.80 31.93
N SER A 82 -3.85 13.72 31.86
CA SER A 82 -4.82 14.73 32.30
C SER A 82 -5.20 14.53 33.77
#